data_AF-A0AAN7HJ80-F1
#
_entry.id   AF-A0AAN7HJ80-F1
#
_cell.length_a   1.000
_cell.length_b   1.000
_cell.length_c   1.000
_cell.angle_alpha   90.00
_cell.angle_beta   90.00
_cell.angle_gamma   90.00
#
_symmetry.space_group_name_H-M   'P 1'
#
loop_
_entity.id
_entity.type
_entity.pdbx_description
1 polymer ?
#
loop_
_entity_poly.entity_id
_entity_poly.type
_entity_poly.pdbx_seq_one_letter_code
_entity_poly.pdbx_strand_id
1 'polypeptide(L)'
;MPSFFVPARSSRHRIACFSLYRSLVRQALRVPLPEELSTASPLGPANPIRTLIRNAFHRNKRDTSPRLIVSALKNGYRFLTLLSRAADTSMPEHASVLNFLRENEARVLAVKAKAAEAAAKRISTAPIPGRTPIITKVSAEGEPPAYAPTGPPRALSSFKGGVRKPPTMAAATAVPFLRLKKPQPRFLERVIRQKVERRAKKGIRIMEMQSEGMQDANDEDVWERLVAKMLAENGQVGEEVNNNRERTYRETLWEAVTLTMESLNREREDSVARGKAMWQIVLAEQEMALKEEKERLAKEAETKKKPQLEDLSPPVIKTAVSGGFTRGKKGQRGGNHTTGE
;
A
#
# COMPACT_ATOMS: atom_id res chain seq x y z
N MET A 1 -0.55 -17.05 45.49
CA MET A 1 -0.51 -16.36 44.17
C MET A 1 0.58 -15.31 44.18
N PRO A 2 1.42 -15.17 43.14
CA PRO A 2 2.44 -14.12 43.12
C PRO A 2 1.77 -12.74 43.14
N SER A 3 2.18 -11.88 44.08
CA SER A 3 1.65 -10.53 44.22
C SER A 3 2.21 -9.64 43.10
N PHE A 4 1.41 -9.38 42.08
CA PHE A 4 1.77 -8.43 41.05
C PHE A 4 1.67 -7.02 41.61
N PHE A 5 2.80 -6.31 41.66
CA PHE A 5 2.79 -4.89 41.99
C PHE A 5 2.10 -4.14 40.85
N VAL A 6 1.04 -3.40 41.19
CA VAL A 6 0.32 -2.55 40.23
C VAL A 6 0.76 -1.10 40.48
N PRO A 7 1.71 -0.56 39.68
CA PRO A 7 2.29 0.76 39.95
C PRO A 7 1.27 1.89 40.00
N ALA A 8 0.19 1.77 39.22
CA ALA A 8 -0.90 2.74 39.16
C ALA A 8 -1.68 2.86 40.49
N ARG A 9 -1.76 1.78 41.28
CA ARG A 9 -2.46 1.74 42.57
C ARG A 9 -1.59 2.18 43.75
N SER A 10 -0.29 2.32 43.56
CA SER A 10 0.63 2.78 44.61
C SER A 10 0.87 4.29 44.49
N SER A 11 0.25 5.05 45.39
CA SER A 11 0.46 6.51 45.49
C SER A 11 1.93 6.86 45.72
N ARG A 12 2.63 6.11 46.59
CA ARG A 12 4.06 6.27 46.88
C ARG A 12 4.92 6.15 45.62
N HIS A 13 4.67 5.13 44.80
CA HIS A 13 5.40 4.94 43.55
C HIS A 13 5.14 6.08 42.55
N ARG A 14 3.88 6.48 42.38
CA ARG A 14 3.53 7.60 41.48
C ARG A 14 4.24 8.89 41.88
N ILE A 15 4.24 9.21 43.18
CA ILE A 15 4.92 10.41 43.70
C ILE A 15 6.44 10.31 43.47
N ALA A 16 7.06 9.17 43.75
CA ALA A 16 8.48 8.96 43.53
C ALA A 16 8.89 9.08 42.06
N CYS A 17 8.09 8.52 41.14
CA CYS A 17 8.33 8.65 39.70
C CYS A 17 8.18 10.09 39.23
N PHE A 18 7.17 10.83 39.71
CA PHE A 18 6.99 12.23 39.35
C PHE A 18 8.07 13.14 39.93
N SER A 19 8.50 12.91 41.17
CA SER A 19 9.58 13.69 41.79
C SER A 19 10.89 13.47 41.04
N LEU A 20 11.22 12.21 40.72
CA LEU A 20 12.42 11.86 39.95
C LEU A 20 12.36 12.41 38.52
N TYR A 21 11.21 12.30 37.84
CA TYR A 21 11.05 12.88 36.50
C TYR A 21 11.27 14.39 36.53
N ARG A 22 10.65 15.10 37.48
CA ARG A 22 10.80 16.56 37.61
C ARG A 22 12.22 16.96 37.97
N SER A 23 12.89 16.24 38.86
CA SER A 23 14.28 16.53 39.22
C SER A 23 15.24 16.32 38.05
N LEU A 24 15.09 15.21 37.31
CA LEU A 24 15.89 14.94 36.12
C LEU A 24 15.70 16.01 35.04
N VAL A 25 14.45 16.41 34.76
CA VAL A 25 14.19 17.47 33.78
C VAL A 25 14.77 18.82 34.22
N ARG A 26 14.68 19.16 35.52
CA ARG A 26 15.28 20.39 36.05
C ARG A 26 16.79 20.40 35.92
N GLN A 27 17.46 19.28 36.25
CA GLN A 27 18.92 19.19 36.12
C GLN A 27 19.36 19.14 34.65
N ALA A 28 18.60 18.48 33.78
CA ALA A 28 18.89 18.44 32.35
C ALA A 28 18.91 19.83 31.69
N LEU A 29 18.10 20.78 32.19
CA LEU A 29 18.09 22.15 31.69
C LEU A 29 19.30 22.98 32.16
N ARG A 30 20.00 22.55 33.21
CA ARG A 30 21.20 23.23 33.73
C ARG A 30 22.48 22.81 33.01
N VAL A 31 22.46 21.70 32.27
CA VAL A 31 23.60 21.24 31.50
C VAL A 31 23.77 22.19 30.30
N PRO A 32 24.90 22.91 30.19
CA PRO A 32 25.15 23.79 29.05
C PRO A 32 25.38 22.95 27.79
N LEU A 33 24.59 23.21 26.75
CA LEU A 33 24.64 22.51 25.47
C LEU A 33 25.23 23.41 24.37
N PRO A 34 26.14 22.90 23.53
CA PRO A 34 26.54 23.57 22.30
C PRO A 34 25.34 23.81 21.36
N GLU A 35 25.41 24.88 20.56
CA GLU A 35 24.35 25.29 19.64
C GLU A 35 23.97 24.19 18.64
N GLU A 36 24.96 23.41 18.18
CA GLU A 36 24.77 22.23 17.32
C GLU A 36 23.74 21.24 17.88
N LEU A 37 23.77 20.98 19.19
CA LEU A 37 22.88 20.01 19.85
C LEU A 37 21.57 20.64 20.34
N SER A 38 21.51 21.97 20.43
CA SER A 38 20.36 22.72 20.95
C SER A 38 19.34 23.04 19.85
N THR A 39 19.81 23.46 18.67
CA THR A 39 18.96 24.03 17.61
C THR A 39 18.75 23.09 16.44
N ALA A 40 19.73 22.24 16.12
CA ALA A 40 19.70 21.33 14.98
C ALA A 40 19.13 19.94 15.30
N SER A 41 18.66 19.70 16.54
CA SER A 41 18.27 18.35 16.94
C SER A 41 17.10 17.82 16.07
N PRO A 42 17.23 16.62 15.46
CA PRO A 42 16.15 15.99 14.70
C PRO A 42 14.94 15.59 15.55
N LEU A 43 14.97 15.91 16.86
CA LEU A 43 13.92 15.72 17.87
C LEU A 43 13.08 17.01 18.11
N GLY A 44 13.39 18.13 17.45
CA GLY A 44 12.67 19.41 17.55
C GLY A 44 13.44 20.49 18.32
N PRO A 45 12.91 21.73 18.46
CA PRO A 45 13.59 22.88 19.07
C PRO A 45 13.68 22.81 20.61
N ALA A 46 13.67 21.60 21.18
CA ALA A 46 13.65 21.36 22.61
C ALA A 46 14.93 20.65 23.05
N ASN A 47 15.40 20.94 24.28
CA ASN A 47 16.58 20.30 24.86
C ASN A 47 16.53 18.76 24.70
N PRO A 48 17.50 18.13 24.00
CA PRO A 48 17.44 16.72 23.63
C PRO A 48 17.44 15.80 24.85
N ILE A 49 18.08 16.20 25.95
CA ILE A 49 18.13 15.45 27.21
C ILE A 49 16.72 15.31 27.79
N ARG A 50 15.90 16.38 27.73
CA ARG A 50 14.51 16.35 28.20
C ARG A 50 13.69 15.32 27.42
N THR A 51 13.86 15.25 26.10
CA THR A 51 13.14 14.29 25.25
C THR A 51 13.57 12.85 25.54
N LEU A 52 14.86 12.62 25.77
CA LEU A 52 15.39 11.32 26.18
C LEU A 52 14.83 10.86 27.54
N ILE A 53 14.78 11.75 28.52
CA ILE A 53 14.18 11.46 29.84
C ILE A 53 12.70 11.09 29.67
N ARG A 54 11.93 11.89 28.93
CA ARG A 54 10.51 11.60 28.67
C ARG A 54 10.33 10.24 28.01
N ASN A 55 11.12 9.92 26.99
CA ASN A 55 11.05 8.64 26.29
C ASN A 55 11.42 7.45 27.20
N ALA A 56 12.38 7.63 28.11
CA ALA A 56 12.74 6.60 29.08
C ALA A 56 11.59 6.28 30.05
N PHE A 57 10.91 7.30 30.59
CA PHE A 57 9.74 7.09 31.45
C PHE A 57 8.56 6.47 30.70
N HIS A 58 8.34 6.85 29.43
CA HIS A 58 7.31 6.22 28.60
C HIS A 58 7.60 4.74 28.33
N ARG A 59 8.86 4.38 28.07
CA ARG A 59 9.29 2.99 27.87
C ARG A 59 8.94 2.11 29.07
N ASN A 60 9.18 2.61 30.28
CA ASN A 60 9.00 1.86 31.52
C ASN A 60 7.58 1.98 32.12
N LYS A 61 6.64 2.66 31.43
CA LYS A 61 5.28 2.92 31.95
C LYS A 61 4.48 1.64 32.24
N ARG A 62 4.77 0.56 31.52
CA ARG A 62 4.06 -0.73 31.61
C ARG A 62 4.79 -1.75 32.48
N ASP A 63 5.91 -1.39 33.11
CA ASP A 63 6.66 -2.30 33.96
C ASP A 63 5.91 -2.55 35.27
N THR A 64 5.56 -3.81 35.54
CA THR A 64 4.86 -4.23 36.76
C THR A 64 5.75 -4.99 37.74
N SER A 65 6.93 -5.43 37.29
CA SER A 65 7.87 -6.18 38.12
C SER A 65 8.61 -5.25 39.10
N PRO A 66 8.53 -5.49 40.43
CA PRO A 66 9.24 -4.67 41.42
C PRO A 66 10.75 -4.60 41.16
N ARG A 67 11.36 -5.70 40.68
CA ARG A 67 12.79 -5.76 40.39
C ARG A 67 13.19 -4.81 39.25
N LEU A 68 12.39 -4.76 38.18
CA LEU A 68 12.62 -3.86 37.05
C LEU A 68 12.42 -2.41 37.47
N ILE A 69 11.37 -2.13 38.25
CA ILE A 69 11.07 -0.79 38.75
C ILE A 69 12.18 -0.26 39.66
N VAL A 70 12.64 -1.06 40.63
CA VAL A 70 13.71 -0.66 41.56
C VAL A 70 15.02 -0.43 40.79
N SER A 71 15.35 -1.31 39.84
CA SER A 71 16.53 -1.13 38.98
C SER A 71 16.44 0.15 38.15
N ALA A 72 15.30 0.41 37.51
CA ALA A 72 15.07 1.61 36.72
C ALA A 72 15.15 2.90 37.56
N LEU A 73 14.54 2.92 38.74
CA LEU A 73 14.62 4.06 39.67
C LEU A 73 16.04 4.29 40.16
N LYS A 74 16.76 3.23 40.54
CA LYS A 74 18.18 3.32 40.95
C LYS A 74 19.05 3.90 39.84
N ASN A 75 18.82 3.49 38.59
CA ASN A 75 19.49 4.09 37.43
C ASN A 75 19.10 5.56 37.24
N GLY A 76 17.82 5.91 37.41
CA GLY A 76 17.37 7.31 37.35
C GLY A 76 18.04 8.20 38.39
N TYR A 77 18.22 7.73 39.63
CA TYR A 77 18.97 8.48 40.65
C TYR A 77 20.46 8.63 40.31
N ARG A 78 21.09 7.60 39.72
CA ARG A 78 22.47 7.71 39.19
C ARG A 78 22.57 8.74 38.07
N PHE A 79 21.59 8.78 37.18
CA PHE A 79 21.55 9.81 36.13
C PHE A 79 21.32 11.20 36.70
N LEU A 80 20.58 11.33 37.81
CA LEU A 80 20.42 12.61 38.48
C LEU A 80 21.76 13.14 39.00
N THR A 81 22.57 12.28 39.62
CA THR A 81 23.92 12.63 40.09
C THR A 81 24.88 12.94 38.94
N LEU A 82 24.75 12.21 37.83
CA LEU A 82 25.55 12.45 36.62
C LEU A 82 25.19 13.82 36.02
N LEU A 83 23.89 14.11 35.84
CA LEU A 83 23.43 15.39 35.29
C LEU A 83 23.75 16.57 36.20
N SER A 84 23.73 16.40 37.52
CA SER A 84 24.14 17.48 38.43
C SER A 84 25.63 17.81 38.32
N ARG A 85 26.49 16.81 38.09
CA ARG A 85 27.94 17.05 37.87
C ARG A 85 28.22 17.57 36.46
N ALA A 86 27.48 17.08 35.48
CA ALA A 86 27.56 17.55 34.10
C ALA A 86 27.04 18.99 33.92
N ALA A 87 26.48 19.63 34.95
CA ALA A 87 26.20 21.06 34.90
C ALA A 87 27.49 21.90 34.82
N ASP A 88 28.58 21.40 35.42
CA ASP A 88 29.89 22.04 35.37
C ASP A 88 30.68 21.56 34.14
N THR A 89 31.05 22.49 33.25
CA THR A 89 31.76 22.18 32.00
C THR A 89 33.16 21.61 32.20
N SER A 90 33.76 21.79 33.38
CA SER A 90 35.08 21.26 33.72
C SER A 90 35.06 19.78 34.11
N MET A 91 33.88 19.23 34.40
CA MET A 91 33.74 17.86 34.88
C MET A 91 33.73 16.87 33.71
N PRO A 92 34.35 15.67 33.86
CA PRO A 92 34.37 14.66 32.79
C PRO A 92 32.96 14.14 32.45
N GLU A 93 32.01 14.21 33.39
CA GLU A 93 30.62 13.87 33.15
C GLU A 93 29.96 14.74 32.08
N HIS A 94 30.35 16.02 31.95
CA HIS A 94 29.84 16.91 30.90
C HIS A 94 30.25 16.41 29.51
N ALA A 95 31.54 16.08 29.32
CA ALA A 95 32.04 15.51 28.08
C ALA A 95 31.37 14.17 27.74
N SER A 96 31.13 13.32 28.74
CA SER A 96 30.42 12.04 28.56
C SER A 96 28.99 12.24 28.07
N VAL A 97 28.25 13.22 28.61
CA VAL A 97 26.89 13.54 28.16
C VAL A 97 26.90 14.03 26.71
N LEU A 98 27.83 14.92 26.35
CA LEU A 98 27.92 15.43 24.98
C LEU A 98 28.24 14.33 23.97
N ASN A 99 29.19 13.44 24.28
CA ASN A 99 29.52 12.31 23.42
C ASN A 99 28.31 11.38 23.22
N PHE A 100 27.59 11.07 24.30
CA PHE A 100 26.37 10.28 24.21
C PHE A 100 25.29 10.95 23.34
N LEU A 101 25.12 12.27 23.44
CA LEU A 101 24.15 13.00 22.63
C LEU A 101 24.49 12.93 21.14
N ARG A 102 25.77 13.11 20.78
CA ARG A 102 26.24 13.01 19.39
C ARG A 102 26.07 11.60 18.83
N GLU A 103 26.44 10.57 19.58
CA GLU A 103 26.24 9.17 19.19
C GLU A 103 24.75 8.84 18.99
N ASN A 104 23.89 9.32 19.90
CA ASN A 104 22.47 9.09 19.81
C ASN A 104 21.85 9.81 18.59
N GLU A 105 22.29 11.02 18.28
CA GLU A 105 21.86 11.76 17.10
C GLU A 105 22.24 11.01 15.81
N ALA A 106 23.49 10.58 15.68
CA ALA A 106 23.95 9.78 14.54
C ALA A 106 23.11 8.50 14.37
N ARG A 107 22.78 7.81 15.47
CA ARG A 107 21.91 6.64 15.46
C ARG A 107 20.49 6.96 14.99
N VAL A 108 19.89 8.06 15.47
CA VAL A 108 18.54 8.47 15.06
C VAL A 108 18.50 8.83 13.57
N LEU A 109 19.52 9.53 13.08
CA LEU A 109 19.64 9.86 11.66
C LEU A 109 19.77 8.60 10.80
N ALA A 110 20.58 7.62 11.21
CA ALA A 110 20.70 6.34 10.51
C ALA A 110 19.36 5.57 10.43
N VAL A 111 18.58 5.57 11.51
CA VAL A 111 17.24 4.95 11.53
C VAL A 111 16.28 5.69 10.59
N LYS A 112 16.27 7.02 10.61
CA LYS A 112 15.44 7.83 9.71
C LYS A 112 15.84 7.60 8.24
N ALA A 113 17.13 7.54 7.94
CA ALA A 113 17.63 7.27 6.59
C ALA A 113 17.19 5.89 6.08
N LYS A 114 17.31 4.84 6.89
CA LYS A 114 16.80 3.50 6.56
C LYS A 114 15.29 3.49 6.33
N ALA A 115 14.53 4.23 7.14
CA ALA A 115 13.08 4.35 6.95
C ALA A 115 12.72 5.08 5.66
N ALA A 116 13.46 6.14 5.31
CA ALA A 116 13.29 6.88 4.06
C ALA A 116 13.64 6.02 2.84
N GLU A 117 14.73 5.26 2.90
CA GLU A 117 15.12 4.31 1.85
C GLU A 117 14.07 3.22 1.66
N ALA A 118 13.58 2.65 2.76
CA ALA A 118 12.50 1.66 2.72
C ALA A 118 11.21 2.26 2.15
N ALA A 119 10.91 3.53 2.45
CA ALA A 119 9.77 4.24 1.87
C ALA A 119 9.95 4.48 0.37
N ALA A 120 11.14 4.88 -0.08
CA ALA A 120 11.46 5.07 -1.51
C ALA A 120 11.37 3.76 -2.31
N LYS A 121 11.71 2.62 -1.69
CA LYS A 121 11.58 1.28 -2.30
C LYS A 121 10.13 0.78 -2.37
N ARG A 122 9.17 1.40 -1.67
CA ARG A 122 7.77 0.99 -1.77
C ARG A 122 7.25 1.37 -3.16
N ILE A 123 6.61 0.41 -3.83
CA ILE A 123 5.91 0.65 -5.09
C ILE A 123 4.85 1.73 -4.83
N SER A 124 5.05 2.90 -5.42
CA SER A 124 4.08 3.99 -5.33
C SER A 124 2.76 3.55 -5.92
N THR A 125 1.66 3.81 -5.21
CA THR A 125 0.30 3.71 -5.75
C THR A 125 -0.10 4.95 -6.54
N ALA A 126 0.77 5.96 -6.62
CA ALA A 126 0.51 7.14 -7.42
C ALA A 126 0.46 6.77 -8.92
N PRO A 127 -0.36 7.47 -9.72
CA PRO A 127 -0.34 7.34 -11.16
C PRO A 127 1.08 7.52 -11.70
N ILE A 128 1.50 6.61 -12.58
CA ILE A 128 2.82 6.71 -13.23
C ILE A 128 2.74 7.92 -14.18
N PRO A 129 3.62 8.93 -14.03
CA PRO A 129 3.64 10.10 -14.90
C PRO A 129 3.72 9.67 -16.38
N GLY A 130 2.90 10.29 -17.24
CA GLY A 130 2.85 9.98 -18.67
C GLY A 130 2.07 8.72 -19.05
N ARG A 131 1.48 7.97 -18.10
CA ARG A 131 0.54 6.88 -18.42
C ARG A 131 -0.90 7.32 -18.18
N THR A 132 -1.68 7.34 -19.24
CA THR A 132 -3.13 7.48 -19.16
C THR A 132 -3.76 6.17 -18.67
N PRO A 133 -4.74 6.24 -17.74
CA PRO A 133 -5.47 5.05 -17.33
C PRO A 133 -6.25 4.47 -18.52
N ILE A 134 -6.59 3.19 -18.45
CA ILE A 134 -7.37 2.53 -19.53
C ILE A 134 -8.79 3.09 -19.59
N ILE A 135 -9.39 3.36 -18.43
CA ILE A 135 -10.70 3.97 -18.27
C ILE A 135 -10.59 5.24 -17.43
N THR A 136 -11.36 6.26 -17.77
CA THR A 136 -11.48 7.52 -17.01
C THR A 136 -12.90 7.65 -16.44
N LYS A 137 -13.02 8.25 -15.26
CA LYS A 137 -14.33 8.56 -14.68
C LYS A 137 -14.86 9.81 -15.38
N VAL A 138 -16.07 9.71 -15.93
CA VAL A 138 -16.74 10.80 -16.65
C VAL A 138 -17.81 11.46 -15.78
N SER A 139 -18.38 10.73 -14.81
CA SER A 139 -19.39 11.32 -13.93
C SER A 139 -18.80 12.33 -12.93
N ALA A 140 -19.58 13.36 -12.65
CA ALA A 140 -19.23 14.40 -11.69
C ALA A 140 -19.22 13.89 -10.25
N GLU A 141 -18.86 14.76 -9.31
CA GLU A 141 -18.95 14.47 -7.88
C GLU A 141 -20.43 14.43 -7.46
N GLY A 142 -20.85 13.36 -6.77
CA GLY A 142 -22.24 13.15 -6.36
C GLY A 142 -23.12 12.39 -7.37
N GLU A 143 -22.70 12.27 -8.63
CA GLU A 143 -23.42 11.48 -9.64
C GLU A 143 -23.10 9.97 -9.56
N PRO A 144 -24.01 9.10 -10.04
CA PRO A 144 -23.71 7.68 -10.19
C PRO A 144 -22.41 7.45 -10.97
N PRO A 145 -21.59 6.46 -10.58
CA PRO A 145 -20.30 6.22 -11.22
C PRO A 145 -20.50 5.88 -12.70
N ALA A 146 -19.87 6.65 -13.58
CA ALA A 146 -19.81 6.39 -15.02
C ALA A 146 -18.37 6.49 -15.50
N TYR A 147 -17.96 5.53 -16.33
CA TYR A 147 -16.61 5.44 -16.87
C TYR A 147 -16.66 5.32 -18.39
N ALA A 148 -15.65 5.87 -19.06
CA ALA A 148 -15.46 5.71 -20.49
C ALA A 148 -14.04 5.20 -20.81
N PRO A 149 -13.85 4.49 -21.93
CA PRO A 149 -12.54 4.22 -22.49
C PRO A 149 -11.77 5.51 -22.74
N THR A 150 -10.48 5.53 -22.41
CA THR A 150 -9.66 6.75 -22.49
C THR A 150 -9.15 7.04 -23.90
N GLY A 151 -9.27 6.09 -24.83
CA GLY A 151 -8.80 6.27 -26.19
C GLY A 151 -9.30 5.18 -27.12
N PRO A 152 -8.94 5.27 -28.42
CA PRO A 152 -9.32 4.30 -29.43
C PRO A 152 -8.70 2.92 -29.18
N PRO A 153 -9.18 1.86 -29.86
CA PRO A 153 -8.53 0.56 -29.88
C PRO A 153 -7.03 0.67 -30.18
N ARG A 154 -6.23 -0.20 -29.59
CA ARG A 154 -4.75 -0.17 -29.74
C ARG A 154 -4.37 -0.24 -31.22
N ALA A 155 -3.33 0.46 -31.65
CA ALA A 155 -2.85 0.34 -33.04
C ALA A 155 -2.33 -1.09 -33.34
N LEU A 156 -2.45 -1.54 -34.60
CA LEU A 156 -1.98 -2.88 -35.01
C LEU A 156 -0.48 -3.08 -34.77
N SER A 157 0.31 -2.00 -34.88
CA SER A 157 1.76 -1.97 -34.58
C SER A 157 2.11 -2.33 -33.13
N SER A 158 1.16 -2.21 -32.19
CA SER A 158 1.36 -2.58 -30.79
C SER A 158 1.32 -4.09 -30.54
N PHE A 159 0.82 -4.87 -31.50
CA PHE A 159 0.68 -6.33 -31.38
C PHE A 159 1.87 -7.05 -32.01
N LYS A 160 2.50 -7.94 -31.22
CA LYS A 160 3.58 -8.81 -31.72
C LYS A 160 2.99 -9.80 -32.74
N GLY A 161 3.50 -9.76 -33.98
CA GLY A 161 3.09 -10.66 -35.05
C GLY A 161 1.99 -10.12 -35.97
N GLY A 162 1.63 -8.83 -35.87
CA GLY A 162 0.71 -8.19 -36.83
C GLY A 162 -0.74 -8.70 -36.76
N VAL A 163 -1.09 -9.46 -35.73
CA VAL A 163 -2.44 -9.98 -35.50
C VAL A 163 -2.97 -9.43 -34.19
N ARG A 164 -4.08 -8.70 -34.27
CA ARG A 164 -4.79 -8.20 -33.09
C ARG A 164 -5.38 -9.34 -32.29
N LYS A 165 -5.12 -9.33 -30.98
CA LYS A 165 -5.76 -10.23 -30.01
C LYS A 165 -6.60 -9.38 -29.04
N PRO A 166 -7.94 -9.36 -29.21
CA PRO A 166 -8.81 -8.62 -28.31
C PRO A 166 -8.62 -9.07 -26.86
N PRO A 167 -8.63 -8.15 -25.89
CA PRO A 167 -8.53 -8.50 -24.48
C PRO A 167 -9.78 -9.24 -24.02
N THR A 168 -9.63 -10.13 -23.04
CA THR A 168 -10.78 -10.84 -22.44
C THR A 168 -11.19 -10.12 -21.16
N MET A 169 -12.48 -9.79 -21.02
CA MET A 169 -13.02 -9.37 -19.73
C MET A 169 -13.14 -10.58 -18.81
N ALA A 170 -12.68 -10.44 -17.57
CA ALA A 170 -12.94 -11.39 -16.50
C ALA A 170 -13.36 -10.65 -15.24
N ALA A 171 -14.06 -11.35 -14.34
CA ALA A 171 -14.41 -10.85 -13.02
C ALA A 171 -13.91 -11.84 -11.96
N ALA A 172 -13.27 -11.31 -10.92
CA ALA A 172 -12.97 -12.07 -9.71
C ALA A 172 -13.91 -11.57 -8.61
N THR A 173 -14.93 -12.38 -8.30
CA THR A 173 -16.03 -12.00 -7.40
C THR A 173 -16.77 -10.75 -7.89
N ALA A 174 -16.37 -9.56 -7.43
CA ALA A 174 -16.99 -8.27 -7.76
C ALA A 174 -15.98 -7.27 -8.36
N VAL A 175 -14.77 -7.72 -8.73
CA VAL A 175 -13.72 -6.87 -9.31
C VAL A 175 -13.57 -7.20 -10.79
N PRO A 176 -14.09 -6.36 -11.71
CA PRO A 176 -13.87 -6.54 -13.14
C PRO A 176 -12.44 -6.13 -13.51
N PHE A 177 -11.85 -6.87 -14.44
CA PHE A 177 -10.55 -6.55 -14.99
C PHE A 177 -10.41 -7.04 -16.44
N LEU A 178 -9.56 -6.34 -17.20
CA LEU A 178 -9.18 -6.75 -18.55
C LEU A 178 -7.92 -7.62 -18.50
N ARG A 179 -8.01 -8.80 -19.11
CA ARG A 179 -6.87 -9.69 -19.31
C ARG A 179 -6.26 -9.43 -20.69
N LEU A 180 -5.17 -8.65 -20.70
CA LEU A 180 -4.47 -8.28 -21.93
C LEU A 180 -3.58 -9.41 -22.48
N LYS A 181 -3.04 -10.26 -21.62
CA LYS A 181 -2.16 -11.38 -21.99
C LYS A 181 -2.29 -12.57 -21.03
N LYS A 182 -1.86 -13.75 -21.50
CA LYS A 182 -1.67 -14.96 -20.67
C LYS A 182 -0.16 -15.28 -20.59
N PRO A 183 0.39 -15.66 -19.42
CA PRO A 183 -0.23 -15.64 -18.09
C PRO A 183 -0.50 -14.20 -17.59
N GLN A 184 -1.43 -14.06 -16.63
CA GLN A 184 -1.77 -12.77 -16.05
C GLN A 184 -0.57 -12.17 -15.28
N PRO A 185 -0.32 -10.85 -15.35
CA PRO A 185 0.74 -10.24 -14.56
C PRO A 185 0.53 -10.44 -13.05
N ARG A 186 1.56 -10.89 -12.33
CA ARG A 186 1.52 -11.11 -10.87
C ARG A 186 1.09 -9.88 -10.08
N PHE A 187 1.46 -8.68 -10.56
CA PHE A 187 1.02 -7.43 -9.96
C PHE A 187 -0.50 -7.25 -10.02
N LEU A 188 -1.11 -7.53 -11.17
CA LEU A 188 -2.56 -7.43 -11.34
C LEU A 188 -3.29 -8.46 -10.47
N GLU A 189 -2.79 -9.69 -10.45
CA GLU A 189 -3.30 -10.76 -9.57
C GLU A 189 -3.28 -10.34 -8.10
N ARG A 190 -2.15 -9.81 -7.61
CA ARG A 190 -2.02 -9.30 -6.24
C ARG A 190 -3.04 -8.21 -5.92
N VAL A 191 -3.22 -7.24 -6.83
CA VAL A 191 -4.18 -6.14 -6.63
C VAL A 191 -5.62 -6.65 -6.60
N ILE A 192 -5.99 -7.57 -7.49
CA ILE A 192 -7.31 -8.20 -7.50
C ILE A 192 -7.55 -8.94 -6.19
N ARG A 193 -6.59 -9.77 -5.76
CA ARG A 193 -6.68 -10.51 -4.49
C ARG A 193 -6.87 -9.56 -3.31
N GLN A 194 -6.07 -8.50 -3.22
CA GLN A 194 -6.21 -7.50 -2.16
C GLN A 194 -7.59 -6.83 -2.16
N LYS A 195 -8.16 -6.51 -3.32
CA LYS A 195 -9.51 -5.94 -3.42
C LYS A 195 -10.58 -6.93 -2.96
N VAL A 196 -10.47 -8.20 -3.39
CA VAL A 196 -11.40 -9.28 -2.99
C VAL A 196 -11.33 -9.51 -1.48
N GLU A 197 -10.13 -9.61 -0.90
CA GLU A 197 -9.92 -9.78 0.54
C GLU A 197 -10.49 -8.61 1.35
N ARG A 198 -10.28 -7.35 0.91
CA ARG A 198 -10.84 -6.17 1.59
C ARG A 198 -12.37 -6.20 1.60
N ARG A 199 -12.99 -6.58 0.48
CA ARG A 199 -14.45 -6.71 0.38
C ARG A 199 -14.96 -7.84 1.27
N ALA A 200 -14.30 -9.00 1.27
CA ALA A 200 -14.66 -10.13 2.13
C ALA A 200 -14.60 -9.74 3.61
N LYS A 201 -13.56 -9.03 4.04
CA LYS A 201 -13.45 -8.52 5.43
C LYS A 201 -14.59 -7.60 5.82
N LYS A 202 -15.04 -6.72 4.92
CA LYS A 202 -16.23 -5.88 5.17
C LYS A 202 -17.49 -6.71 5.34
N GLY A 203 -17.68 -7.73 4.50
CA GLY A 203 -18.82 -8.64 4.60
C GLY A 203 -18.84 -9.41 5.92
N ILE A 204 -17.69 -9.96 6.33
CA ILE A 204 -17.52 -10.63 7.62
C ILE A 204 -17.84 -9.67 8.77
N ARG A 205 -17.31 -8.43 8.72
CA ARG A 205 -17.55 -7.42 9.75
C ARG A 205 -19.03 -7.08 9.90
N ILE A 206 -19.76 -6.95 8.78
CA ILE A 206 -21.21 -6.71 8.81
C ILE A 206 -21.92 -7.90 9.47
N MET A 207 -21.56 -9.13 9.09
CA MET A 207 -22.15 -10.33 9.68
C MET A 207 -21.91 -10.38 11.19
N GLU A 208 -20.67 -10.15 11.65
CA GLU A 208 -20.32 -10.08 13.08
C GLU A 208 -21.13 -9.02 13.85
N MET A 209 -21.31 -7.83 13.26
CA MET A 209 -22.08 -6.75 13.88
C MET A 209 -23.59 -7.04 13.91
N GLN A 210 -24.11 -7.75 12.91
CA GLN A 210 -25.54 -8.09 12.83
C GLN A 210 -25.94 -9.29 13.69
N SER A 211 -25.02 -10.24 13.93
CA SER A 211 -25.27 -11.39 14.79
C SER A 211 -24.99 -11.05 16.26
N GLU A 212 -23.82 -11.43 16.75
CA GLU A 212 -23.41 -11.34 18.16
C GLU A 212 -23.36 -9.88 18.62
N GLY A 213 -22.81 -8.99 17.78
CA GLY A 213 -22.67 -7.58 18.15
C GLY A 213 -24.00 -6.89 18.46
N MET A 214 -25.09 -7.25 17.77
CA MET A 214 -26.40 -6.61 17.99
C MET A 214 -27.05 -7.09 19.30
N GLN A 215 -26.81 -8.34 19.68
CA GLN A 215 -27.26 -8.90 20.96
C GLN A 215 -26.50 -8.24 22.11
N ASP A 216 -25.17 -8.23 22.03
CA ASP A 216 -24.30 -7.56 23.01
C ASP A 216 -24.68 -6.08 23.16
N ALA A 217 -24.98 -5.40 22.05
CA ALA A 217 -25.34 -3.99 22.09
C ALA A 217 -26.70 -3.73 22.76
N ASN A 218 -27.65 -4.65 22.59
CA ASN A 218 -28.93 -4.57 23.29
C ASN A 218 -28.76 -4.81 24.79
N ASP A 219 -27.91 -5.76 25.17
CA ASP A 219 -27.64 -6.07 26.58
C ASP A 219 -26.91 -4.91 27.27
N GLU A 220 -25.97 -4.24 26.58
CA GLU A 220 -25.32 -3.03 27.08
C GLU A 220 -26.33 -1.89 27.27
N ASP A 221 -27.22 -1.65 26.30
CA ASP A 221 -28.28 -0.64 26.43
C ASP A 221 -29.25 -0.94 27.59
N VAL A 222 -29.51 -2.23 27.89
CA VAL A 222 -30.26 -2.64 29.07
C VAL A 222 -29.48 -2.33 30.34
N TRP A 223 -28.19 -2.67 30.37
CA TRP A 223 -27.32 -2.43 31.50
C TRP A 223 -27.18 -0.95 31.83
N GLU A 224 -26.92 -0.09 30.84
CA GLU A 224 -26.85 1.37 31.01
C GLU A 224 -28.13 1.93 31.64
N ARG A 225 -29.31 1.47 31.19
CA ARG A 225 -30.59 1.86 31.78
C ARG A 225 -30.73 1.43 33.24
N LEU A 226 -30.28 0.22 33.58
CA LEU A 226 -30.33 -0.28 34.95
C LEU A 226 -29.38 0.52 35.86
N VAL A 227 -28.16 0.81 35.40
CA VAL A 227 -27.19 1.62 36.15
C VAL A 227 -27.72 3.04 36.34
N ALA A 228 -28.25 3.67 35.29
CA ALA A 228 -28.85 4.99 35.38
C ALA A 228 -29.98 5.04 36.41
N LYS A 229 -30.85 4.01 36.44
CA LYS A 229 -31.92 3.88 37.43
C LYS A 229 -31.38 3.76 38.87
N MET A 230 -30.38 2.90 39.09
CA MET A 230 -29.76 2.74 40.42
C MET A 230 -29.08 4.01 40.91
N LEU A 231 -28.42 4.77 40.02
CA LEU A 231 -27.80 6.05 40.37
C LEU A 231 -28.85 7.10 40.73
N ALA A 232 -29.98 7.12 40.01
CA ALA A 232 -31.10 8.02 40.32
C ALA A 232 -31.75 7.70 41.67
N GLU A 233 -31.97 6.42 41.97
CA GLU A 233 -32.50 5.96 43.27
C GLU A 233 -31.58 6.33 44.45
N ASN A 234 -30.26 6.35 44.23
CA ASN A 234 -29.27 6.73 45.23
C ASN A 234 -29.03 8.26 45.33
N GLY A 235 -29.81 9.08 44.62
CA GLY A 235 -29.70 10.55 44.64
C GLY A 235 -28.40 11.08 44.04
N GLN A 236 -27.73 10.30 43.18
CA GLN A 236 -26.43 10.63 42.58
C GLN A 236 -26.53 11.29 41.19
N VAL A 237 -27.74 11.56 40.69
CA VAL A 237 -27.94 12.14 39.34
C VAL A 237 -28.49 13.57 39.46
N GLY A 238 -27.72 14.54 38.97
CA GLY A 238 -28.16 15.93 38.83
C GLY A 238 -29.08 16.13 37.62
N GLU A 239 -29.99 17.10 37.72
CA GLU A 239 -31.08 17.43 36.77
C GLU A 239 -30.64 17.75 35.31
N GLU A 240 -29.34 17.89 35.03
CA GLU A 240 -28.82 18.40 33.75
C GLU A 240 -28.71 17.36 32.60
N VAL A 241 -28.95 16.08 32.84
CA VAL A 241 -28.71 15.01 31.83
C VAL A 241 -29.81 14.95 30.74
N ASN A 242 -30.91 15.69 30.89
CA ASN A 242 -32.13 15.41 30.13
C ASN A 242 -32.25 16.07 28.74
N ASN A 243 -31.33 16.95 28.34
CA ASN A 243 -31.47 17.72 27.09
C ASN A 243 -30.69 17.18 25.89
N ASN A 244 -29.77 16.22 26.08
CA ASN A 244 -29.09 15.54 24.98
C ASN A 244 -29.35 14.04 25.09
N ARG A 245 -30.27 13.52 24.27
CA ARG A 245 -30.44 12.08 24.13
C ARG A 245 -29.19 11.52 23.45
N GLU A 246 -28.24 11.05 24.25
CA GLU A 246 -27.09 10.31 23.75
C GLU A 246 -27.61 9.07 23.00
N ARG A 247 -26.99 8.76 21.85
CA ARG A 247 -27.36 7.60 21.05
C ARG A 247 -27.04 6.34 21.84
N THR A 248 -27.94 5.37 21.80
CA THR A 248 -27.67 4.09 22.47
C THR A 248 -26.59 3.32 21.72
N TYR A 249 -25.91 2.40 22.41
CA TYR A 249 -24.86 1.61 21.78
C TYR A 249 -25.42 0.79 20.61
N ARG A 250 -26.61 0.21 20.76
CA ARG A 250 -27.31 -0.47 19.65
C ARG A 250 -27.59 0.46 18.45
N GLU A 251 -28.02 1.70 18.69
CA GLU A 251 -28.24 2.67 17.62
C GLU A 251 -26.95 3.00 16.86
N THR A 252 -25.84 3.19 17.58
CA THR A 252 -24.53 3.44 16.94
C THR A 252 -24.02 2.24 16.15
N LEU A 253 -24.25 1.03 16.64
CA LEU A 253 -23.87 -0.20 15.93
C LEU A 253 -24.71 -0.39 14.67
N TRP A 254 -26.02 -0.12 14.75
CA TRP A 254 -26.91 -0.16 13.59
C TRP A 254 -26.48 0.83 12.51
N GLU A 255 -26.17 2.07 12.90
CA GLU A 255 -25.64 3.08 11.99
C GLU A 255 -24.33 2.62 11.33
N ALA A 256 -23.41 2.02 12.11
CA ALA A 256 -22.18 1.46 11.57
C ALA A 256 -22.47 0.37 10.53
N VAL A 257 -23.41 -0.55 10.79
CA VAL A 257 -23.85 -1.56 9.82
C VAL A 257 -24.38 -0.91 8.54
N THR A 258 -25.28 0.07 8.66
CA THR A 258 -25.86 0.78 7.52
C THR A 258 -24.79 1.47 6.67
N LEU A 259 -23.89 2.24 7.30
CA LEU A 259 -22.79 2.92 6.60
C LEU A 259 -21.85 1.94 5.90
N THR A 260 -21.57 0.79 6.52
CA THR A 260 -20.71 -0.24 5.94
C THR A 260 -21.38 -0.90 4.73
N MET A 261 -22.69 -1.14 4.81
CA MET A 261 -23.50 -1.70 3.72
C MET A 261 -23.61 -0.71 2.54
N GLU A 262 -23.87 0.56 2.81
CA GLU A 262 -23.85 1.63 1.81
C GLU A 262 -22.49 1.72 1.12
N SER A 263 -21.38 1.64 1.88
CA SER A 263 -20.04 1.59 1.30
C SER A 263 -19.86 0.40 0.34
N LEU A 264 -20.37 -0.78 0.68
CA LEU A 264 -20.31 -1.97 -0.19
C LEU A 264 -21.16 -1.83 -1.46
N ASN A 265 -22.29 -1.12 -1.36
CA ASN A 265 -23.17 -0.82 -2.49
C ASN A 265 -22.52 0.19 -3.44
N ARG A 266 -21.96 1.29 -2.91
CA ARG A 266 -21.19 2.27 -3.72
C ARG A 266 -20.01 1.59 -4.44
N GLU A 267 -19.30 0.70 -3.75
CA GLU A 267 -18.24 -0.11 -4.39
C GLU A 267 -18.77 -1.03 -5.50
N ARG A 268 -19.96 -1.63 -5.30
CA ARG A 268 -20.59 -2.50 -6.30
C ARG A 268 -20.97 -1.70 -7.54
N GLU A 269 -21.59 -0.55 -7.37
CA GLU A 269 -21.96 0.36 -8.46
C GLU A 269 -20.72 0.82 -9.23
N ASP A 270 -19.67 1.24 -8.53
CA ASP A 270 -18.39 1.62 -9.15
C ASP A 270 -17.79 0.46 -9.96
N SER A 271 -17.79 -0.76 -9.40
CA SER A 271 -17.36 -1.96 -10.10
C SER A 271 -18.18 -2.21 -11.36
N VAL A 272 -19.51 -2.16 -11.28
CA VAL A 272 -20.39 -2.37 -12.44
C VAL A 272 -20.11 -1.34 -13.54
N ALA A 273 -19.95 -0.07 -13.17
CA ALA A 273 -19.65 1.01 -14.10
C ALA A 273 -18.29 0.82 -14.79
N ARG A 274 -17.25 0.45 -14.04
CA ARG A 274 -15.94 0.09 -14.61
C ARG A 274 -16.04 -1.11 -15.54
N GLY A 275 -16.84 -2.12 -15.16
CA GLY A 275 -17.12 -3.29 -15.98
C GLY A 275 -17.70 -2.88 -17.33
N LYS A 276 -18.76 -2.07 -17.35
CA LYS A 276 -19.37 -1.57 -18.58
C LYS A 276 -18.36 -0.85 -19.49
N ALA A 277 -17.54 0.04 -18.94
CA ALA A 277 -16.49 0.73 -19.71
C ALA A 277 -15.42 -0.22 -20.25
N MET A 278 -14.99 -1.20 -19.45
CA MET A 278 -14.06 -2.24 -19.91
C MET A 278 -14.67 -3.10 -21.02
N TRP A 279 -15.98 -3.36 -20.99
CA TRP A 279 -16.67 -4.11 -22.04
C TRP A 279 -16.66 -3.39 -23.38
N GLN A 280 -16.89 -2.08 -23.37
CA GLN A 280 -16.81 -1.24 -24.57
C GLN A 280 -15.43 -1.35 -25.24
N ILE A 281 -14.36 -1.44 -24.46
CA ILE A 281 -13.00 -1.66 -25.00
C ILE A 281 -12.90 -3.03 -25.69
N VAL A 282 -13.45 -4.07 -25.09
CA VAL A 282 -13.44 -5.42 -25.69
C VAL A 282 -14.20 -5.42 -27.02
N LEU A 283 -15.39 -4.82 -27.06
CA LEU A 283 -16.20 -4.72 -28.28
C LEU A 283 -15.46 -3.96 -29.38
N ALA A 284 -14.92 -2.78 -29.07
CA ALA A 284 -14.19 -1.97 -30.05
C ALA A 284 -12.93 -2.69 -30.59
N GLU A 285 -12.23 -3.43 -29.74
CA GLU A 285 -11.08 -4.26 -30.16
C GLU A 285 -11.50 -5.46 -31.02
N GLN A 286 -12.64 -6.09 -30.72
CA GLN A 286 -13.19 -7.19 -31.51
C GLN A 286 -13.64 -6.72 -32.90
N GLU A 287 -14.33 -5.58 -32.99
CA GLU A 287 -14.74 -4.99 -34.25
C GLU A 287 -13.55 -4.68 -35.16
N MET A 288 -12.48 -4.10 -34.59
CA MET A 288 -11.25 -3.84 -35.34
C MET A 288 -10.56 -5.13 -35.78
N ALA A 289 -10.54 -6.17 -34.93
CA ALA A 289 -9.97 -7.47 -35.30
C ALA A 289 -10.71 -8.10 -36.49
N LEU A 290 -12.04 -8.01 -36.52
CA LEU A 290 -12.86 -8.52 -37.63
C LEU A 290 -12.61 -7.74 -38.93
N LYS A 291 -12.41 -6.41 -38.86
CA LYS A 291 -12.06 -5.60 -40.04
C LYS A 291 -10.69 -5.98 -40.59
N GLU A 292 -9.69 -6.06 -39.73
CA GLU A 292 -8.32 -6.43 -40.09
C GLU A 292 -8.24 -7.86 -40.68
N GLU A 293 -9.03 -8.80 -40.15
CA GLU A 293 -9.12 -10.15 -40.69
C GLU A 293 -9.77 -10.20 -42.08
N LYS A 294 -10.84 -9.44 -42.30
CA LYS A 294 -11.46 -9.31 -43.63
C LYS A 294 -10.48 -8.73 -44.66
N GLU A 295 -9.75 -7.68 -44.29
CA GLU A 295 -8.72 -7.08 -45.15
C GLU A 295 -7.58 -8.07 -45.45
N ARG A 296 -7.16 -8.86 -44.46
CA ARG A 296 -6.14 -9.90 -44.65
C ARG A 296 -6.61 -10.96 -45.64
N LEU A 297 -7.82 -11.48 -45.46
CA LEU A 297 -8.41 -12.47 -46.37
C LEU A 297 -8.59 -11.92 -47.79
N ALA A 298 -8.96 -10.64 -47.93
CA ALA A 298 -9.06 -9.98 -49.23
C ALA A 298 -7.69 -9.87 -49.93
N LYS A 299 -6.64 -9.44 -49.21
CA LYS A 299 -5.26 -9.40 -49.73
C LYS A 299 -4.76 -10.79 -50.12
N GLU A 300 -5.02 -11.81 -49.29
CA GLU A 300 -4.69 -13.20 -49.62
C GLU A 300 -5.42 -13.66 -50.88
N ALA A 301 -6.71 -13.34 -51.05
CA ALA A 301 -7.47 -13.66 -52.25
C ALA A 301 -6.93 -12.95 -53.51
N GLU A 302 -6.52 -11.68 -53.41
CA GLU A 302 -5.88 -10.94 -54.51
C GLU A 302 -4.52 -11.54 -54.89
N THR A 303 -3.68 -11.86 -53.90
CA THR A 303 -2.37 -12.50 -54.15
C THR A 303 -2.51 -13.88 -54.78
N LYS A 304 -3.58 -14.64 -54.49
CA LYS A 304 -3.88 -15.93 -55.13
C LYS A 304 -4.44 -15.81 -56.55
N LYS A 305 -4.98 -14.65 -56.95
CA LYS A 305 -5.44 -14.40 -58.33
C LYS A 305 -4.33 -13.97 -59.28
N LYS A 306 -3.25 -13.35 -58.76
CA LYS A 306 -2.11 -12.88 -59.57
C LYS A 306 -1.14 -13.94 -60.14
N PRO A 307 -1.01 -15.18 -59.65
CA PRO A 307 -0.01 -16.12 -60.15
C PRO A 307 -0.42 -16.86 -61.44
N GLN A 308 -1.55 -16.53 -62.06
CA GLN A 308 -1.95 -17.14 -63.35
C GLN A 308 -1.74 -16.24 -64.57
N LEU A 309 -1.39 -14.96 -64.38
CA LEU A 309 -1.21 -14.03 -65.52
C LEU A 309 0.26 -13.86 -65.94
N GLU A 310 1.23 -14.18 -65.08
CA GLU A 310 2.67 -14.03 -65.37
C GLU A 310 3.32 -15.28 -66.00
N ASP A 311 2.69 -16.46 -65.92
CA ASP A 311 3.22 -17.72 -66.47
C ASP A 311 2.85 -17.98 -67.95
N LEU A 312 2.12 -17.08 -68.61
CA LEU A 312 1.89 -17.12 -70.06
C LEU A 312 2.98 -16.34 -70.81
N SER A 313 4.24 -16.71 -70.60
CA SER A 313 5.29 -16.36 -71.56
C SER A 313 5.08 -17.20 -72.84
N PRO A 314 4.95 -16.59 -74.03
CA PRO A 314 4.79 -17.35 -75.27
C PRO A 314 6.03 -18.24 -75.50
N PRO A 315 5.86 -19.46 -76.05
CA PRO A 315 6.99 -20.36 -76.29
C PRO A 315 7.96 -19.70 -77.27
N VAL A 316 9.18 -19.44 -76.79
CA VAL A 316 10.30 -19.02 -77.64
C VAL A 316 10.61 -20.18 -78.59
N ILE A 317 10.26 -20.03 -79.87
CA ILE A 317 10.65 -20.93 -80.95
C ILE A 317 12.18 -20.86 -81.06
N LYS A 318 12.86 -21.87 -80.52
CA LYS A 318 14.30 -22.08 -80.74
C LYS A 318 14.49 -22.68 -82.13
N THR A 319 14.79 -21.85 -83.12
CA THR A 319 15.47 -22.30 -84.33
C THR A 319 16.94 -22.54 -83.98
N ALA A 320 17.35 -23.80 -83.85
CA ALA A 320 18.76 -24.16 -83.68
C ALA A 320 19.21 -24.99 -84.88
N VAL A 321 19.95 -24.31 -85.74
CA VAL A 321 20.79 -24.81 -86.82
C VAL A 321 21.83 -25.77 -86.26
N SER A 322 22.09 -26.82 -87.03
CA SER A 322 23.13 -27.81 -86.84
C SER A 322 24.54 -27.19 -86.89
N GLY A 323 25.44 -27.65 -86.01
CA GLY A 323 26.87 -27.41 -86.20
C GLY A 323 27.76 -27.69 -84.99
N GLY A 324 28.64 -28.67 -85.11
CA GLY A 324 30.02 -28.50 -84.67
C GLY A 324 30.42 -29.03 -83.30
N PHE A 325 30.60 -30.35 -83.23
CA PHE A 325 31.84 -31.02 -82.80
C PHE A 325 32.96 -30.15 -82.15
N THR A 326 33.38 -30.46 -80.91
CA THR A 326 34.79 -30.80 -80.57
C THR A 326 34.97 -31.25 -79.12
N ARG A 327 35.84 -32.27 -78.97
CA ARG A 327 36.37 -32.88 -77.74
C ARG A 327 37.33 -31.95 -77.00
N GLY A 328 37.40 -32.06 -75.66
CA GLY A 328 38.55 -31.51 -74.91
C GLY A 328 38.57 -31.73 -73.38
N LYS A 329 39.22 -32.83 -72.96
CA LYS A 329 40.08 -33.03 -71.76
C LYS A 329 39.68 -32.54 -70.34
N LYS A 330 39.61 -33.53 -69.43
CA LYS A 330 40.36 -33.74 -68.16
C LYS A 330 40.85 -32.53 -67.34
N GLY A 331 40.53 -32.55 -66.04
CA GLY A 331 41.32 -31.95 -64.93
C GLY A 331 40.46 -31.65 -63.70
N GLN A 332 40.36 -32.58 -62.73
CA GLN A 332 41.08 -32.60 -61.45
C GLN A 332 40.58 -31.63 -60.34
N ARG A 333 40.18 -32.27 -59.23
CA ARG A 333 40.43 -31.95 -57.80
C ARG A 333 39.83 -30.69 -57.16
N GLY A 334 39.24 -30.91 -55.98
CA GLY A 334 39.16 -29.92 -54.91
C GLY A 334 37.93 -30.07 -54.03
N GLY A 335 37.97 -31.00 -53.07
CA GLY A 335 37.05 -30.97 -51.93
C GLY A 335 37.43 -29.87 -50.95
N ASN A 336 36.47 -29.41 -50.14
CA ASN A 336 36.67 -29.38 -48.69
C ASN A 336 35.34 -29.22 -47.91
N HIS A 337 35.25 -30.07 -46.90
CA HIS A 337 34.42 -30.01 -45.71
C HIS A 337 34.82 -28.84 -44.79
N THR A 338 33.87 -28.38 -43.95
CA THR A 338 33.94 -28.08 -42.49
C THR A 338 32.88 -27.00 -42.18
N THR A 339 31.86 -27.13 -41.32
CA THR A 339 31.69 -27.51 -39.88
C THR A 339 32.45 -26.66 -38.88
N GLY A 340 31.71 -26.08 -37.93
CA GLY A 340 32.14 -25.38 -36.71
C GLY A 340 31.55 -23.97 -36.66
N GLU A 341 30.83 -23.51 -35.64
CA GLU A 341 30.45 -24.01 -34.31
C GLU A 341 29.09 -23.40 -33.91
#